data_AF-A0A7W0KWS0-F1
#
_entry.id   AF-A0A7W0KWS0-F1
#
_cell.length_a   1.000
_cell.length_b   1.000
_cell.length_c   1.000
_cell.angle_alpha   90.00
_cell.angle_beta   90.00
_cell.angle_gamma   90.00
#
_symmetry.space_group_name_H-M   'P 1'
#
loop_
_entity.id
_entity.type
_entity.pdbx_description
1 polymer ?
#
loop_
_entity_poly.entity_id
_entity_poly.type
_entity_poly.pdbx_seq_one_letter_code
_entity_poly.pdbx_strand_id
1 'polypeptide(L)' 'RASADGVPAYVVLNDRHLRGIAMARPADVDELAACDGIGPAKLERYADEILAVLDAGG' A
#
# COMPACT_ATOMS: atom_id res chain seq x y z
N ARG A 1 -13.31 -9.54 21.96
CA ARG A 1 -12.00 -8.82 21.88
C ARG A 1 -11.25 -9.43 20.70
N ALA A 2 -10.74 -8.60 19.78
CA ALA A 2 -9.91 -8.97 18.63
C ALA A 2 -10.56 -9.77 17.48
N SER A 3 -11.49 -9.16 16.76
CA SER A 3 -11.54 -9.35 15.29
C SER A 3 -10.93 -8.08 14.71
N ALA A 4 -9.61 -7.94 14.85
CA ALA A 4 -8.88 -7.02 14.00
C ALA A 4 -9.07 -7.57 12.59
N ASP A 5 -9.70 -6.78 11.73
CA ASP A 5 -10.01 -7.09 10.35
C ASP A 5 -8.73 -7.64 9.69
N GLY A 6 -8.62 -8.98 9.68
CA GLY A 6 -7.45 -9.73 9.24
C GLY A 6 -7.45 -9.82 7.73
N VAL A 7 -7.74 -8.70 7.09
CA VAL A 7 -7.69 -8.50 5.66
C VAL A 7 -6.44 -7.65 5.47
N PRO A 8 -5.28 -8.29 5.19
CA PRO A 8 -4.05 -7.55 4.97
C PRO A 8 -4.28 -6.48 3.91
N ALA A 9 -3.62 -5.33 4.03
CA ALA A 9 -3.81 -4.22 3.09
C ALA A 9 -3.66 -4.62 1.60
N TYR A 10 -2.95 -5.72 1.31
CA TYR A 10 -2.86 -6.33 -0.01
C TYR A 10 -4.20 -6.84 -0.58
N VAL A 11 -5.20 -7.16 0.23
CA VAL A 11 -6.51 -7.66 -0.24
C VAL A 11 -7.42 -6.50 -0.68
N VAL A 12 -7.21 -5.31 -0.14
CA VAL A 12 -7.99 -4.11 -0.49
C VAL A 12 -7.53 -3.51 -1.83
N LEU A 13 -6.33 -3.86 -2.29
CA LEU A 13 -5.77 -3.49 -3.58
C LEU A 13 -5.88 -4.66 -4.55
N ASN A 14 -6.14 -4.37 -5.82
CA ASN A 14 -6.06 -5.40 -6.85
C ASN A 14 -4.59 -5.80 -7.06
N ASP A 15 -4.34 -7.07 -7.41
CA ASP A 15 -2.98 -7.56 -7.72
C ASP A 15 -2.27 -6.72 -8.79
N ARG A 16 -3.02 -6.13 -9.73
CA ARG A 16 -2.44 -5.21 -10.74
C ARG A 16 -1.81 -3.98 -10.11
N HIS A 17 -2.45 -3.45 -9.06
CA HIS A 17 -2.03 -2.23 -8.36
C HIS A 17 -0.84 -2.53 -7.45
N LEU A 18 -0.88 -3.65 -6.73
CA LEU A 18 0.25 -4.12 -5.92
C LEU A 18 1.50 -4.36 -6.77
N ARG A 19 1.37 -4.99 -7.94
CA ARG A 19 2.50 -5.15 -8.87
C ARG A 19 3.00 -3.79 -9.37
N GLY A 20 2.11 -2.86 -9.68
CA GLY A 20 2.48 -1.50 -10.09
C GLY A 20 3.30 -0.78 -9.01
N ILE A 21 2.84 -0.84 -7.75
CA ILE A 21 3.53 -0.24 -6.60
C ILE A 21 4.88 -0.94 -6.35
N ALA A 22 4.92 -2.27 -6.38
CA ALA A 22 6.15 -3.04 -6.18
C ALA A 22 7.19 -2.78 -7.29
N MET A 23 6.75 -2.52 -8.52
CA MET A 23 7.63 -2.13 -9.63
C MET A 23 8.09 -0.67 -9.52
N ALA A 24 7.19 0.23 -9.13
CA ALA A 24 7.51 1.64 -8.93
C ALA A 24 8.44 1.87 -7.73
N ARG A 25 8.36 1.01 -6.70
CA ARG A 25 9.07 1.13 -5.42
C ARG A 25 9.04 2.57 -4.87
N PRO A 26 7.83 3.13 -4.64
CA PRO A 26 7.73 4.47 -4.09
C PRO A 26 8.45 4.53 -2.74
N ALA A 27 9.25 5.58 -2.56
CA ALA A 27 9.99 5.85 -1.34
C ALA A 27 9.19 6.76 -0.39
N ASP A 28 8.14 7.40 -0.89
CA ASP A 28 7.32 8.33 -0.13
C ASP A 28 5.83 8.26 -0.50
N VAL A 29 5.03 8.97 0.30
CA VAL A 29 3.57 9.00 0.19
C VAL A 29 3.10 9.67 -1.10
N ASP A 30 3.82 10.66 -1.63
CA ASP A 30 3.47 11.34 -2.87
C ASP A 30 3.69 10.43 -4.08
N GLU A 31 4.79 9.67 -4.11
CA GLU A 31 5.03 8.63 -5.12
C GLU A 31 4.01 7.49 -5.03
N LEU A 32 3.61 7.13 -3.80
CA LEU A 32 2.54 6.15 -3.59
C LEU A 32 1.17 6.69 -4.06
N ALA A 33 0.93 8.00 -3.94
CA ALA A 33 -0.28 8.66 -4.45
C ALA A 33 -0.29 8.77 -5.98
N ALA A 34 0.89 8.85 -6.59
CA ALA A 34 1.04 8.78 -8.04
C ALA A 34 0.77 7.36 -8.60
N CYS A 35 0.78 6.33 -7.75
CA CYS A 35 0.43 4.97 -8.15
C CYS A 35 -1.09 4.81 -8.36
N ASP A 36 -1.45 4.42 -9.58
CA ASP A 36 -2.83 4.15 -9.95
C ASP A 36 -3.43 3.03 -9.08
N GLY A 37 -4.53 3.31 -8.37
CA GLY A 37 -5.24 2.33 -7.53
C GLY A 37 -5.24 2.58 -6.03
N ILE A 38 -4.45 3.54 -5.54
CA ILE A 38 -4.52 4.03 -4.16
C ILE A 38 -5.30 5.34 -4.15
N GLY A 39 -6.54 5.29 -3.68
CA GLY A 39 -7.32 6.50 -3.40
C GLY A 39 -6.85 7.20 -2.12
N PRO A 40 -7.18 8.49 -1.92
CA PRO A 40 -6.72 9.30 -0.79
C PRO A 40 -7.03 8.67 0.58
N ALA A 41 -8.24 8.11 0.74
CA ALA A 41 -8.62 7.45 1.98
C ALA A 41 -7.81 6.18 2.30
N LYS A 42 -7.25 5.51 1.29
CA LYS A 42 -6.34 4.37 1.48
C LYS A 42 -4.92 4.85 1.72
N LEU A 43 -4.49 5.89 1.02
CA LEU A 43 -3.18 6.52 1.20
C LEU A 43 -3.00 6.95 2.66
N GLU A 44 -3.92 7.73 3.22
CA GLU A 44 -3.80 8.22 4.60
C GLU A 44 -3.80 7.11 5.65
N ARG A 45 -4.44 5.97 5.36
CA ARG A 45 -4.55 4.85 6.30
C ARG A 45 -3.42 3.83 6.17
N TYR A 46 -2.93 3.61 4.95
CA TYR A 46 -2.08 2.48 4.61
C TYR A 46 -0.73 2.89 4.03
N ALA A 47 -0.49 4.17 3.74
CA ALA A 47 0.78 4.58 3.15
C ALA A 47 1.98 4.20 4.02
N ASP A 48 1.87 4.40 5.34
CA ASP A 48 2.93 4.06 6.29
C ASP A 48 3.23 2.55 6.30
N GLU A 49 2.20 1.70 6.36
CA GLU A 49 2.35 0.23 6.28
C GLU A 49 2.93 -0.22 4.93
N ILE A 50 2.47 0.36 3.82
CA ILE A 50 2.95 -0.01 2.48
C ILE A 50 4.42 0.38 2.32
N LEU A 51 4.79 1.59 2.73
CA LEU A 51 6.19 2.05 2.70
C LEU A 51 7.07 1.18 3.61
N ALA A 52 6.60 0.83 4.81
CA ALA A 52 7.33 -0.08 5.71
C ALA A 52 7.55 -1.47 5.11
N VAL A 53 6.56 -2.03 4.40
CA VAL A 53 6.71 -3.33 3.70
C VAL A 53 7.67 -3.22 2.52
N LEU A 54 7.62 -2.11 1.76
CA LEU A 54 8.53 -1.86 0.64
C LEU A 54 9.98 -1.66 1.10
N ASP A 55 10.18 -1.02 2.25
CA ASP A 55 11.49 -0.84 2.88
C ASP A 55 12.04 -2.17 3.45
N ALA A 56 11.18 -2.97 4.10
CA ALA A 56 11.58 -4.27 4.66
C ALA A 56 11.89 -5.35 3.60
N GLY A 57 11.40 -5.18 2.37
CA GLY A 57 11.65 -6.09 1.24
C GLY A 57 12.85 -5.72 0.37
N GLY A 58 13.59 -4.67 0.74
CA GLY A 58 14.77 -4.15 0.03
C GLY A 58 16.06 -4.90 0.30
#